data_AF-A0A3M4J5X1-F1
#
_entry.id   AF-A0A3M4J5X1-F1
#
_cell.length_a   1.000
_cell.length_b   1.000
_cell.length_c   1.000
_cell.angle_alpha   90.00
_cell.angle_beta   90.00
_cell.angle_gamma   90.00
#
_symmetry.space_group_name_H-M   'P 1'
#
loop_
_entity.id
_entity.type
_entity.pdbx_description
1 polymer ?
#
loop_
_entity_poly.entity_id
_entity_poly.type
_entity_poly.pdbx_seq_one_letter_code
_entity_poly.pdbx_strand_id
1 'polypeptide(L)'
;MPSSKREQAQTDRRLVSALTHACETAKTEMPGFCWLTHEVDYAAFPASLQVVWVFDTLADKNTALARGLVERMIGLTVEALDDAQVSLSNAAAHVHVDCEEQCLRENGGDWQQRIKRKYARRS
;
A
#
# COMPACT_ATOMS: atom_id res chain seq x y z
N MET A 1 -5.95 17.38 -17.60
CA MET A 1 -4.62 17.84 -18.04
C MET A 1 -3.59 17.02 -17.28
N PRO A 2 -2.53 16.50 -17.92
CA PRO A 2 -1.49 15.80 -17.19
C PRO A 2 -0.81 16.79 -16.23
N SER A 3 -0.81 16.46 -14.93
CA SER A 3 -0.16 17.26 -13.89
C SER A 3 1.31 17.45 -14.25
N SER A 4 1.83 18.66 -14.07
CA SER A 4 3.24 18.97 -14.27
C SER A 4 4.13 18.07 -13.39
N LYS A 5 5.37 17.83 -13.80
CA LYS A 5 6.34 17.04 -13.00
C LYS A 5 6.49 17.56 -11.55
N ARG A 6 6.27 18.87 -11.34
CA ARG A 6 6.30 19.49 -10.02
C ARG A 6 5.10 19.10 -9.16
N GLU A 7 3.89 19.10 -9.73
CA GLU A 7 2.67 18.67 -9.04
C GLU A 7 2.71 17.17 -8.73
N GLN A 8 3.24 16.34 -9.65
CA GLN A 8 3.46 14.91 -9.40
C GLN A 8 4.38 14.71 -8.20
N ALA A 9 5.54 15.37 -8.18
CA ALA A 9 6.49 15.27 -7.08
C ALA A 9 5.93 15.81 -5.74
N GLN A 10 5.06 16.83 -5.78
CA GLN A 10 4.40 17.33 -4.58
C GLN A 10 3.37 16.33 -4.04
N THR A 11 2.59 15.72 -4.93
CA THR A 11 1.62 14.68 -4.59
C THR A 11 2.32 13.46 -4.00
N ASP A 12 3.39 13.01 -4.65
CA ASP A 12 4.24 11.91 -4.17
C ASP A 12 4.72 12.13 -2.74
N ARG A 13 5.28 13.32 -2.47
CA ARG A 13 5.78 13.67 -1.12
C ARG A 13 4.68 13.64 -0.06
N ARG A 14 3.49 14.16 -0.40
CA ARG A 14 2.34 14.13 0.51
C ARG A 14 1.89 12.71 0.77
N LEU A 15 1.78 11.90 -0.28
CA LEU A 15 1.40 10.50 -0.20
C LEU A 15 2.39 9.70 0.65
N VAL A 16 3.70 9.83 0.39
CA VAL A 16 4.76 9.21 1.19
C VAL A 16 4.66 9.61 2.65
N SER A 17 4.47 10.90 2.94
CA SER A 17 4.35 11.39 4.31
C SER A 17 3.14 10.79 5.03
N ALA A 18 1.98 10.80 4.38
CA ALA A 18 0.74 10.29 4.95
C ALA A 18 0.77 8.76 5.13
N LEU A 19 1.29 8.03 4.14
CA LEU A 19 1.50 6.59 4.22
C LEU A 19 2.54 6.20 5.28
N THR A 20 3.53 7.05 5.54
CA THR A 20 4.48 6.83 6.64
C THR A 20 3.77 6.89 7.99
N HIS A 21 2.86 7.85 8.19
CA HIS A 21 2.05 7.91 9.41
C HIS A 21 1.14 6.67 9.57
N ALA A 22 0.51 6.22 8.47
CA ALA A 22 -0.27 4.98 8.47
C ALA A 22 0.58 3.75 8.82
N CYS A 23 1.82 3.69 8.30
CA CYS A 23 2.77 2.61 8.57
C CYS A 23 3.13 2.54 10.06
N GLU A 24 3.50 3.66 10.67
CA GLU A 24 3.86 3.70 12.09
C GLU A 24 2.66 3.38 12.99
N THR A 25 1.46 3.86 12.63
CA THR A 25 0.23 3.52 13.34
C THR A 25 -0.03 2.01 13.31
N ALA A 26 0.03 1.40 12.13
CA ALA A 26 -0.21 -0.04 11.99
C ALA A 26 0.83 -0.92 12.68
N LYS A 27 2.12 -0.50 12.72
CA LYS A 27 3.13 -1.23 13.50
C LYS A 27 2.77 -1.33 14.99
N THR A 28 2.04 -0.34 15.52
CA THR A 28 1.59 -0.37 16.92
C THR A 28 0.30 -1.16 17.13
N GLU A 29 -0.58 -1.20 16.14
CA GLU A 29 -1.91 -1.81 16.25
C GLU A 29 -1.97 -3.25 15.73
N MET A 30 -1.09 -3.64 14.81
CA MET A 30 -1.16 -4.89 14.04
C MET A 30 0.06 -5.78 14.33
N PRO A 31 -0.09 -6.81 15.18
CA PRO A 31 0.99 -7.76 15.42
C PRO A 31 1.46 -8.42 14.11
N GLY A 32 2.78 -8.45 13.93
CA GLY A 32 3.43 -9.05 12.76
C GLY A 32 3.39 -8.19 11.49
N PHE A 33 2.86 -6.96 11.54
CA PHE A 33 3.01 -6.02 10.44
C PHE A 33 4.44 -5.44 10.40
N CYS A 34 5.06 -5.43 9.23
CA CYS A 34 6.44 -4.98 9.04
C CYS A 34 6.50 -3.58 8.42
N TRP A 35 5.88 -3.41 7.26
CA TRP A 35 5.92 -2.18 6.49
C TRP A 35 4.83 -2.18 5.42
N LEU A 36 4.58 -1.01 4.85
CA LEU A 36 3.75 -0.85 3.67
C LEU A 36 4.52 -0.14 2.57
N THR A 37 4.13 -0.37 1.32
CA THR A 37 4.66 0.35 0.17
C THR A 37 3.53 0.74 -0.76
N HIS A 38 3.82 1.67 -1.67
CA HIS A 38 2.89 2.06 -2.71
C HIS A 38 3.53 1.98 -4.09
N GLU A 39 2.73 1.64 -5.09
CA GLU A 39 3.07 1.65 -6.50
C GLU A 39 2.10 2.57 -7.21
N VAL A 40 2.61 3.47 -8.04
CA VAL A 40 1.77 4.49 -8.67
C VAL A 40 2.29 4.84 -10.05
N ASP A 41 1.37 4.82 -11.02
CA ASP A 41 1.60 5.43 -12.33
C ASP A 41 0.95 6.81 -12.36
N TYR A 42 1.78 7.85 -12.33
CA TYR A 42 1.33 9.25 -12.35
C TYR A 42 0.58 9.64 -13.64
N ALA A 43 0.69 8.85 -14.72
CA ALA A 43 -0.09 9.07 -15.93
C ALA A 43 -1.58 8.70 -15.75
N ALA A 44 -1.87 7.73 -14.88
CA ALA A 44 -3.22 7.23 -14.59
C ALA A 44 -3.65 7.49 -13.13
N PHE A 45 -2.96 8.40 -12.45
CA PHE A 45 -3.26 8.76 -11.07
C PHE A 45 -4.62 9.47 -10.95
N PRO A 46 -5.43 9.18 -9.91
CA PRO A 46 -5.17 8.29 -8.78
C PRO A 46 -5.61 6.82 -8.98
N ALA A 47 -6.18 6.48 -10.14
CA ALA A 47 -6.71 5.14 -10.41
C ALA A 47 -5.62 4.06 -10.53
N SER A 48 -4.36 4.41 -10.76
CA SER A 48 -3.25 3.46 -10.81
C SER A 48 -2.74 3.03 -9.43
N LEU A 49 -2.89 3.87 -8.40
CA LEU A 49 -2.25 3.70 -7.10
C LEU A 49 -2.52 2.33 -6.48
N GLN A 50 -1.52 1.57 -6.08
CA GLN A 50 -1.67 0.35 -5.29
C GLN A 50 -0.90 0.51 -3.99
N VAL A 51 -1.48 0.09 -2.88
CA VAL A 51 -0.87 0.09 -1.56
C VAL A 51 -0.79 -1.36 -1.10
N VAL A 52 0.42 -1.82 -0.77
CA VAL A 52 0.69 -3.20 -0.36
C VAL A 52 1.15 -3.17 1.09
N TRP A 53 0.38 -3.82 1.95
CA TRP A 53 0.64 -4.01 3.38
C TRP A 53 1.36 -5.34 3.59
N VAL A 54 2.53 -5.30 4.22
CA VAL A 54 3.41 -6.46 4.34
C VAL A 54 3.58 -6.88 5.79
N PHE A 55 3.25 -8.14 6.05
CA PHE A 55 3.47 -8.84 7.33
C PHE A 55 4.76 -9.65 7.30
N ASP A 56 5.27 -10.03 8.47
CA ASP A 56 6.49 -10.82 8.59
C ASP A 56 6.27 -12.24 8.06
N THR A 57 5.29 -12.93 8.64
CA THR A 57 5.00 -14.33 8.31
C THR A 57 3.65 -14.50 7.64
N LEU A 58 3.46 -15.64 6.97
CA LEU A 58 2.15 -16.02 6.45
C LEU A 58 1.14 -16.23 7.58
N ALA A 59 1.58 -16.66 8.76
CA ALA A 59 0.73 -16.84 9.93
C ALA A 59 0.20 -15.50 10.46
N ASP A 60 1.04 -14.47 10.53
CA ASP A 60 0.65 -13.12 10.95
C ASP A 60 -0.35 -12.51 9.98
N LYS A 61 -0.06 -12.61 8.68
CA LYS A 61 -0.99 -12.23 7.61
C LYS A 61 -2.35 -12.90 7.78
N ASN A 62 -2.39 -14.23 7.90
CA ASN A 62 -3.66 -14.96 8.03
C ASN A 62 -4.40 -14.59 9.33
N THR A 63 -3.67 -14.35 10.41
CA THR A 63 -4.25 -13.90 11.69
C THR A 63 -4.87 -12.51 11.54
N ALA A 64 -4.18 -11.58 10.87
CA ALA A 64 -4.71 -10.25 10.59
C ALA A 64 -5.98 -10.30 9.74
N LEU A 65 -5.99 -11.13 8.70
CA LEU A 65 -7.18 -11.35 7.86
C LEU A 65 -8.34 -11.95 8.66
N ALA A 66 -8.08 -12.98 9.48
CA ALA A 66 -9.09 -13.63 10.31
C ALA A 66 -9.67 -12.70 11.39
N ARG A 67 -8.88 -11.71 11.85
CA ARG A 67 -9.31 -10.67 12.80
C ARG A 67 -10.05 -9.50 12.13
N GLY A 68 -10.19 -9.50 10.80
CA GLY A 68 -10.84 -8.41 10.09
C GLY A 68 -9.98 -7.14 9.98
N LEU A 69 -8.66 -7.22 10.17
CA LEU A 69 -7.79 -6.04 10.10
C LEU A 69 -7.70 -5.42 8.70
N VAL A 70 -8.26 -6.07 7.68
CA VAL A 70 -8.39 -5.50 6.32
C VAL A 70 -9.16 -4.19 6.35
N GLU A 71 -10.24 -4.08 7.12
CA GLU A 71 -11.00 -2.83 7.24
C GLU A 71 -10.15 -1.73 7.85
N ARG A 72 -9.30 -2.07 8.83
CA ARG A 72 -8.37 -1.11 9.44
C ARG A 72 -7.27 -0.67 8.46
N MET A 73 -6.71 -1.59 7.67
CA MET A 73 -5.75 -1.27 6.61
C MET A 73 -6.36 -0.34 5.55
N ILE A 74 -7.62 -0.61 5.15
CA ILE A 74 -8.37 0.26 4.24
C ILE A 74 -8.60 1.63 4.87
N GLY A 75 -9.03 1.69 6.13
CA GLY A 75 -9.25 2.94 6.87
C GLY A 75 -7.99 3.80 6.93
N LEU A 76 -6.86 3.23 7.37
CA LEU A 76 -5.56 3.92 7.40
C LEU A 76 -5.11 4.38 6.01
N THR A 77 -5.39 3.59 4.97
CA THR A 77 -5.09 4.00 3.59
C THR A 77 -5.98 5.18 3.17
N VAL A 78 -7.27 5.16 3.48
CA VAL A 78 -8.19 6.27 3.18
C VAL A 78 -7.80 7.54 3.92
N GLU A 79 -7.49 7.45 5.21
CA GLU A 79 -7.00 8.57 6.02
C GLU A 79 -5.73 9.16 5.39
N ALA A 80 -4.76 8.32 5.00
CA ALA A 80 -3.54 8.77 4.35
C ALA A 80 -3.80 9.44 2.98
N LEU A 81 -4.78 8.96 2.22
CA LEU A 81 -5.15 9.54 0.93
C LEU A 81 -5.85 10.89 1.09
N ASP A 82 -6.72 11.03 2.09
CA ASP A 82 -7.40 12.29 2.39
C ASP A 82 -6.39 13.37 2.84
N ASP A 83 -5.47 13.02 3.73
CA ASP A 83 -4.35 13.88 4.15
C ASP A 83 -3.47 14.30 2.97
N ALA A 84 -3.28 13.40 2.00
CA ALA A 84 -2.56 13.68 0.77
C ALA A 84 -3.36 14.47 -0.28
N GLN A 85 -4.64 14.77 -0.01
CA GLN A 85 -5.61 15.41 -0.93
C GLN A 85 -5.87 14.58 -2.19
N VAL A 86 -5.92 13.26 -2.04
CA VAL A 86 -6.12 12.28 -3.12
C VAL A 86 -7.53 11.68 -3.01
N SER A 87 -8.39 11.98 -3.98
CA SER A 87 -9.73 11.40 -4.03
C SER A 87 -9.72 10.05 -4.76
N LEU A 88 -10.08 8.98 -4.05
CA LEU A 88 -10.15 7.61 -4.56
C LEU A 88 -11.51 7.00 -4.23
N SER A 89 -12.27 6.62 -5.26
CA SER A 89 -13.64 6.14 -5.11
C SER A 89 -13.75 4.74 -4.52
N ASN A 90 -12.72 3.90 -4.65
CA ASN A 90 -12.71 2.54 -4.12
C ASN A 90 -11.33 2.18 -3.55
N ALA A 91 -10.98 2.73 -2.38
CA ALA A 91 -9.69 2.44 -1.75
C ALA A 91 -9.46 0.94 -1.49
N ALA A 92 -10.51 0.17 -1.21
CA ALA A 92 -10.41 -1.27 -0.97
C ALA A 92 -9.81 -2.03 -2.17
N ALA A 93 -10.12 -1.63 -3.41
CA ALA A 93 -9.56 -2.25 -4.62
C ALA A 93 -8.10 -1.86 -4.91
N HIS A 94 -7.51 -1.02 -4.06
CA HIS A 94 -6.14 -0.53 -4.16
C HIS A 94 -5.29 -1.02 -2.97
N VAL A 95 -5.90 -1.68 -1.98
CA VAL A 95 -5.23 -2.21 -0.79
C VAL A 95 -5.00 -3.70 -0.96
N HIS A 96 -3.73 -4.11 -0.86
CA HIS A 96 -3.29 -5.49 -0.95
C HIS A 96 -2.56 -5.91 0.33
N VAL A 97 -2.63 -7.20 0.66
CA VAL A 97 -1.97 -7.75 1.85
C VAL A 97 -1.06 -8.90 1.47
N ASP A 98 0.20 -8.81 1.90
CA ASP A 98 1.25 -9.77 1.58
C ASP A 98 2.18 -10.03 2.78
N CYS A 99 3.18 -10.90 2.63
CA CYS A 99 4.18 -11.11 3.67
C CYS A 99 5.59 -11.40 3.13
N GLU A 100 6.60 -11.11 3.96
CA GLU A 100 8.02 -11.35 3.68
C GLU A 100 8.30 -12.82 3.39
N GLU A 101 7.74 -13.73 4.19
CA GLU A 101 7.93 -15.17 3.99
C GLU A 101 7.48 -15.64 2.59
N GLN A 102 6.36 -15.13 2.08
CA GLN A 102 5.89 -15.47 0.74
C GLN A 102 6.75 -14.83 -0.35
N CYS A 103 7.22 -13.59 -0.16
CA CYS A 103 8.13 -12.94 -1.09
C CYS A 103 9.48 -13.68 -1.17
N LEU A 104 10.02 -14.10 -0.03
CA LEU A 104 11.25 -14.89 0.04
C LEU A 104 11.08 -16.22 -0.69
N ARG A 105 9.96 -16.92 -0.48
CA ARG A 105 9.70 -18.23 -1.07
C ARG A 105 9.44 -18.19 -2.58
N GLU A 106 8.64 -17.23 -3.05
CA GLU A 106 8.19 -17.18 -4.44
C GLU A 106 9.08 -16.30 -5.33
N ASN A 107 9.75 -15.31 -4.75
CA ASN A 107 10.49 -14.28 -5.48
C ASN A 107 11.92 -14.07 -4.94
N GLY A 108 12.40 -14.89 -4.00
CA GLY A 108 13.75 -14.75 -3.44
C GLY A 108 13.96 -13.46 -2.64
N GLY A 109 12.88 -12.82 -2.18
CA GLY A 109 12.91 -11.54 -1.49
C GLY A 109 12.87 -10.32 -2.43
N ASP A 110 12.70 -10.55 -3.74
CA ASP A 110 12.58 -9.46 -4.72
C ASP A 110 11.15 -8.87 -4.72
N TRP A 111 10.95 -7.89 -3.84
CA TRP A 111 9.69 -7.14 -3.74
C TRP A 111 9.38 -6.32 -4.99
N GLN A 112 10.39 -5.80 -5.69
CA GLN A 112 10.14 -5.04 -6.92
C GLN A 112 9.51 -5.94 -7.98
N GLN A 113 10.03 -7.15 -8.16
CA GLN A 113 9.47 -8.13 -9.09
C GLN A 113 8.09 -8.60 -8.62
N ARG A 114 7.93 -8.88 -7.32
CA ARG A 114 6.66 -9.35 -6.75
C ARG A 114 5.54 -8.35 -6.98
N ILE A 115 5.78 -7.08 -6.68
CA ILE A 115 4.80 -5.99 -6.85
C ILE A 115 4.45 -5.83 -8.33
N LYS A 116 5.44 -5.78 -9.22
CA LYS A 116 5.20 -5.67 -10.66
C LYS A 116 4.41 -6.84 -11.24
N ARG A 117 4.54 -8.04 -10.68
CA ARG A 117 3.82 -9.23 -11.16
C ARG A 117 2.42 -9.35 -10.59
N LYS A 118 2.24 -9.06 -9.31
CA LYS A 118 0.97 -9.31 -8.59
C LYS A 118 0.07 -8.09 -8.49
N TYR A 119 0.64 -6.90 -8.35
CA TYR A 119 -0.11 -5.71 -7.95
C TYR A 119 -0.11 -4.61 -9.00
N ALA A 120 0.91 -4.50 -9.86
CA ALA A 120 0.91 -3.50 -10.91
C ALA A 120 -0.36 -3.59 -11.77
N ARG A 121 -1.14 -2.50 -11.81
CA ARG A 121 -2.29 -2.40 -12.70
C ARG A 121 -1.75 -2.32 -14.13
N ARG A 122 -1.96 -3.39 -14.90
CA ARG A 122 -1.77 -3.35 -16.35
C ARG A 122 -2.84 -2.42 -16.92
N SER A 123 -2.40 -1.25 -17.39
CA SER A 123 -3.21 -0.36 -18.22
C SER A 123 -3.53 -0.98 -19.57
#